data_AF-A0A5E8AG22-F1
#
_entry.id   AF-A0A5E8AG22-F1
#
_cell.length_a   1.000
_cell.length_b   1.000
_cell.length_c   1.000
_cell.angle_alpha   90.00
_cell.angle_beta   90.00
_cell.angle_gamma   90.00
#
_symmetry.space_group_name_H-M   'P 1'
#
loop_
_entity.id
_entity.type
_entity.pdbx_description
1 polymer ?
#
loop_
_entity_poly.entity_id
_entity_poly.type
_entity_poly.pdbx_seq_one_letter_code
_entity_poly.pdbx_strand_id
1 'polypeptide(L)'
;MNAGFRRLTDYLGSSYWFVPTIMAFAAVLLAGGMVALDTFVGSSWMDGYVWLYASRPDGARQVLSSVGGSMITVAGTVFSVTIAAVVYASGQYGPRLLTNFMRDRGNQVTLGTFIATFLYCLLVLRTIHSAEESGGYGFVPNLALLVGVLLALCSIAVLIYFIHHVPSKIHINSVIEDVGDRLLHGIDDRFPRFVGSAPDDHAATKANIPATFRDDASESAGKQRRIVAAKDTGYIQFLDDEAVLRLATKHDLVLRLQYQPGDFVHVGRALVEVWPPEKCDDACADDLRDAFSVGSRRSALQDLRFLVDELVEIAARALSPGVNDPFTAVTCLDWLSAAMSDLAGRSLPSHLRVDDEGVLRVIAHPTTFASLMDRSFGTLAQYCAADMVASLRYLNALGEVSLDCDEPDRLTTIRFYADRLEELAAEALKGFNLTRVRTRTAELRTALDQPDYKRRLRDDTAWLAGTA
;
A
#
# COMPACT_ATOMS: atom_id res chain seq x y z
N MET A 1 -15.28 -4.30 -13.48
CA MET A 1 -15.16 -2.87 -13.09
C MET A 1 -13.87 -2.39 -13.72
N ASN A 2 -13.89 -1.48 -14.69
CA ASN A 2 -12.73 -1.24 -15.58
C ASN A 2 -11.43 -0.93 -14.80
N ALA A 3 -10.31 -1.52 -15.23
CA ALA A 3 -8.96 -1.31 -14.68
C ALA A 3 -8.61 0.17 -14.48
N GLY A 4 -9.03 1.02 -15.43
CA GLY A 4 -8.86 2.48 -15.37
C GLY A 4 -9.59 3.13 -14.19
N PHE A 5 -10.78 2.65 -13.81
CA PHE A 5 -11.52 3.21 -12.67
C PHE A 5 -10.84 2.86 -11.34
N ARG A 6 -10.40 1.61 -11.15
CA ARG A 6 -9.66 1.20 -9.94
C ARG A 6 -8.34 1.98 -9.79
N ARG A 7 -7.62 2.18 -10.91
CA ARG A 7 -6.45 3.07 -10.92
C ARG A 7 -6.82 4.50 -10.57
N LEU A 8 -7.89 5.04 -11.15
CA LEU A 8 -8.30 6.40 -10.86
C LEU A 8 -8.64 6.54 -9.37
N THR A 9 -9.36 5.59 -8.78
CA THR A 9 -9.66 5.60 -7.34
C THR A 9 -8.40 5.49 -6.48
N ASP A 10 -7.43 4.66 -6.85
CA ASP A 10 -6.15 4.55 -6.11
C ASP A 10 -5.32 5.83 -6.26
N TYR A 11 -5.28 6.41 -7.47
CA TYR A 11 -4.59 7.66 -7.76
C TYR A 11 -5.21 8.83 -6.99
N LEU A 12 -6.54 8.95 -7.00
CA LEU A 12 -7.28 9.96 -6.24
C LEU A 12 -7.11 9.76 -4.73
N GLY A 13 -7.14 8.52 -4.24
CA GLY A 13 -6.87 8.21 -2.84
C GLY A 13 -5.43 8.50 -2.41
N SER A 14 -4.47 8.35 -3.32
CA SER A 14 -3.05 8.70 -3.11
C SER A 14 -2.77 10.20 -3.28
N SER A 15 -3.74 10.97 -3.79
CA SER A 15 -3.57 12.40 -4.01
C SER A 15 -3.84 13.17 -2.73
N TYR A 16 -2.81 13.87 -2.26
CA TYR A 16 -2.87 14.73 -1.08
C TYR A 16 -3.95 15.82 -1.16
N TRP A 17 -4.34 16.22 -2.37
CA TRP A 17 -5.28 17.32 -2.62
C TRP A 17 -6.73 16.89 -2.79
N PHE A 18 -6.98 15.61 -3.04
CA PHE A 18 -8.31 15.16 -3.45
C PHE A 18 -9.36 15.36 -2.34
N VAL A 19 -9.09 14.86 -1.13
CA VAL A 19 -9.97 15.05 0.03
C VAL A 19 -10.12 16.52 0.41
N PRO A 20 -9.03 17.33 0.54
CA PRO A 20 -9.17 18.77 0.74
C PRO A 20 -10.05 19.48 -0.29
N THR A 21 -9.95 19.11 -1.56
CA THR A 21 -10.75 19.71 -2.64
C THR A 21 -12.23 19.39 -2.49
N ILE A 22 -12.57 18.15 -2.12
CA ILE A 22 -13.96 17.75 -1.83
C ILE A 22 -14.50 18.54 -0.63
N MET A 23 -13.72 18.66 0.44
CA MET A 23 -14.11 19.41 1.64
C MET A 23 -14.29 20.90 1.35
N ALA A 24 -13.41 21.49 0.54
CA ALA A 24 -13.54 22.86 0.07
C ALA A 24 -14.82 23.07 -0.74
N PHE A 25 -15.13 22.17 -1.67
CA PHE A 25 -16.38 22.23 -2.44
C PHE A 25 -17.62 22.07 -1.54
N ALA A 26 -17.58 21.14 -0.59
CA ALA A 26 -18.64 20.96 0.39
C ALA A 26 -18.85 22.22 1.25
N ALA A 27 -17.78 22.90 1.65
CA ALA A 27 -17.84 24.15 2.39
C ALA A 27 -18.47 25.30 1.58
N VAL A 28 -18.19 25.37 0.27
CA VAL A 28 -18.82 26.33 -0.65
C VAL A 28 -20.33 26.09 -0.72
N LEU A 29 -20.75 24.83 -0.89
CA LEU A 29 -22.17 24.46 -0.90
C LEU A 29 -22.83 24.73 0.44
N LEU A 30 -22.16 24.43 1.55
CA LEU A 30 -22.64 24.68 2.90
C LEU A 30 -22.83 26.18 3.16
N ALA A 31 -21.87 27.01 2.75
CA ALA A 31 -21.98 28.47 2.89
C ALA A 31 -23.17 29.00 2.09
N GLY A 32 -23.31 28.60 0.82
CA GLY A 32 -24.46 28.99 -0.01
C GLY A 32 -25.80 28.52 0.55
N GLY A 33 -25.85 27.28 1.04
CA GLY A 33 -27.04 26.69 1.66
C GLY A 33 -27.46 27.38 2.95
N MET A 34 -26.50 27.70 3.83
CA MET A 34 -26.79 28.40 5.09
C MET A 34 -27.23 29.84 4.85
N VAL A 35 -26.58 30.56 3.92
CA VAL A 35 -27.01 31.92 3.54
C VAL A 35 -28.41 31.90 2.93
N ALA A 36 -28.71 30.95 2.03
CA ALA A 36 -30.05 30.81 1.47
C ALA A 36 -31.09 30.52 2.58
N LEU A 37 -30.77 29.62 3.51
CA LEU A 37 -31.65 29.31 4.63
C LEU A 37 -31.88 30.53 5.54
N ASP A 38 -30.84 31.31 5.84
CA ASP A 38 -30.95 32.58 6.57
C ASP A 38 -31.89 33.57 5.85
N THR A 39 -31.86 33.63 4.51
CA THR A 39 -32.80 34.47 3.75
C THR A 39 -34.25 33.99 3.79
N PHE A 40 -34.49 32.68 3.91
CA PHE A 40 -35.85 32.11 3.94
C PHE A 40 -36.47 32.11 5.35
N VAL A 41 -35.71 31.75 6.38
CA VAL A 41 -36.20 31.61 7.77
C VAL A 41 -36.31 32.99 8.44
N GLY A 42 -35.49 33.96 8.03
CA GLY A 42 -35.41 35.27 8.66
C GLY A 42 -34.78 35.22 10.06
N SER A 43 -34.80 36.35 10.77
CA SER A 43 -34.12 36.51 12.07
C SER A 43 -35.03 36.28 13.29
N SER A 44 -36.32 36.01 13.10
CA SER A 44 -37.33 35.99 14.17
C SER A 44 -37.17 34.87 15.20
N TRP A 45 -36.46 33.79 14.87
CA TRP A 45 -36.20 32.68 15.78
C TRP A 45 -35.11 32.99 16.83
N MET A 46 -34.31 34.05 16.64
CA MET A 46 -33.22 34.41 17.55
C MET A 46 -33.65 35.26 18.74
N ASP A 47 -34.84 35.88 18.69
CA ASP A 47 -35.34 36.75 19.77
C ASP A 47 -35.52 36.00 21.10
N GLY A 48 -35.55 34.66 21.08
CA GLY A 48 -35.65 33.79 22.26
C GLY A 48 -34.33 33.43 22.95
N TYR A 49 -33.16 33.73 22.38
CA TYR A 49 -31.86 33.28 22.90
C TYR A 49 -30.87 34.45 23.06
N VAL A 50 -30.68 34.93 24.30
CA VAL A 50 -29.86 36.10 24.65
C VAL A 50 -28.40 36.00 24.18
N TRP A 51 -27.84 34.79 24.06
CA TRP A 51 -26.47 34.61 23.57
C TRP A 51 -26.34 34.71 22.04
N LEU A 52 -27.45 34.57 21.31
CA LEU A 52 -27.53 34.70 19.85
C LEU A 52 -27.96 36.11 19.41
N TYR A 53 -28.13 37.05 20.35
CA TYR A 53 -28.65 38.39 20.06
C TYR A 53 -27.82 39.07 18.97
N ALA A 54 -28.52 39.47 17.90
CA ALA A 54 -28.01 39.91 16.61
C ALA A 54 -26.59 40.49 16.64
N SER A 55 -25.62 39.71 16.18
CA SER A 55 -24.28 40.23 15.92
C SER A 55 -24.43 41.40 14.96
N ARG A 56 -24.01 42.61 15.39
CA ARG A 56 -23.95 43.76 14.49
C ARG A 56 -23.14 43.35 13.24
N PRO A 57 -23.49 43.83 12.03
CA PRO A 57 -22.79 43.48 10.80
C PRO A 57 -21.27 43.53 10.93
N ASP A 58 -20.75 44.55 11.61
CA ASP A 58 -19.31 44.73 11.83
C ASP A 58 -18.70 43.67 12.77
N GLY A 59 -19.41 43.27 13.82
CA GLY A 59 -18.98 42.19 14.70
C GLY A 59 -18.94 40.84 13.99
N ALA A 60 -19.97 40.53 13.20
CA ALA A 60 -20.02 39.32 12.38
C ALA A 60 -18.87 39.28 11.35
N ARG A 61 -18.61 40.41 10.67
CA ARG A 61 -17.47 40.55 9.75
C ARG A 61 -16.14 40.35 10.46
N GLN A 62 -15.96 40.95 11.64
CA GLN A 62 -14.73 40.83 12.40
C GLN A 62 -14.47 39.38 12.85
N VAL A 63 -15.49 38.67 13.34
CA VAL A 63 -15.39 37.27 13.72
C VAL A 63 -15.02 36.40 12.52
N LEU A 64 -15.76 36.50 11.41
CA LEU A 64 -15.48 35.69 10.22
C LEU A 64 -14.13 36.02 9.59
N SER A 65 -13.72 37.29 9.58
CA SER A 65 -12.41 37.71 9.09
C SER A 65 -11.28 37.19 9.99
N SER A 66 -11.45 37.22 11.31
CA SER A 66 -10.47 36.71 12.27
C SER A 66 -10.33 35.19 12.18
N VAL A 67 -11.46 34.47 12.14
CA VAL A 67 -11.49 33.02 11.93
C VAL A 67 -10.88 32.67 10.57
N GLY A 68 -11.35 33.26 9.48
CA GLY A 68 -10.83 33.00 8.14
C GLY A 68 -9.32 33.26 8.05
N GLY A 69 -8.86 34.43 8.52
CA GLY A 69 -7.44 34.79 8.53
C GLY A 69 -6.58 33.81 9.35
N SER A 70 -7.04 33.40 10.53
CA SER A 70 -6.32 32.41 11.34
C SER A 70 -6.27 31.03 10.67
N MET A 71 -7.37 30.59 10.05
CA MET A 71 -7.43 29.27 9.40
C MET A 71 -6.48 29.15 8.21
N ILE A 72 -6.34 30.19 7.38
CA ILE A 72 -5.38 30.15 6.25
C ILE A 72 -3.93 30.13 6.74
N THR A 73 -3.62 30.83 7.83
CA THR A 73 -2.29 30.78 8.46
C THR A 73 -2.01 29.40 9.04
N VAL A 74 -2.96 28.82 9.79
CA VAL A 74 -2.81 27.47 10.36
C VAL A 74 -2.65 26.43 9.26
N ALA A 75 -3.42 26.52 8.18
CA ALA A 75 -3.28 25.64 7.01
C ALA A 75 -1.86 25.71 6.43
N GLY A 76 -1.29 26.92 6.28
CA GLY A 76 0.09 27.11 5.81
C GLY A 76 1.14 26.52 6.74
N THR A 77 0.97 26.68 8.05
CA THR A 77 1.88 26.08 9.06
C THR A 77 1.81 24.56 9.04
N VAL A 78 0.61 24.00 9.03
CA VAL A 78 0.36 22.55 8.98
C VAL A 78 0.95 21.93 7.72
N PHE A 79 0.76 22.58 6.57
CA PHE A 79 1.38 22.15 5.31
C PHE A 79 2.91 22.17 5.40
N SER A 80 3.50 23.24 5.94
CA SER A 80 4.96 23.37 6.10
C SER A 80 5.54 22.30 7.02
N VAL A 81 4.89 22.04 8.17
CA VAL A 81 5.29 20.97 9.10
C VAL A 81 5.18 19.59 8.44
N THR A 82 4.11 19.34 7.68
CA THR A 82 3.91 18.07 6.96
C THR A 82 5.03 17.82 5.94
N ILE A 83 5.40 18.85 5.15
CA ILE A 83 6.50 18.72 4.18
C ILE A 83 7.84 18.53 4.87
N ALA A 84 8.10 19.25 5.98
CA ALA A 84 9.33 19.07 6.75
C ALA A 84 9.45 17.64 7.31
N ALA A 85 8.36 17.09 7.85
CA ALA A 85 8.27 15.71 8.31
C ALA A 85 8.56 14.71 7.19
N VAL A 86 7.98 14.94 6.01
CA VAL A 86 8.18 14.13 4.81
C VAL A 86 9.65 14.12 4.37
N VAL A 87 10.29 15.29 4.32
CA VAL A 87 11.72 15.42 3.96
C VAL A 87 12.60 14.69 4.98
N TYR A 88 12.28 14.83 6.27
CA TYR A 88 12.98 14.10 7.34
C TYR A 88 12.86 12.58 7.18
N ALA A 89 11.64 12.06 6.99
CA ALA A 89 11.39 10.63 6.82
C ALA A 89 12.07 10.07 5.55
N SER A 90 11.96 10.77 4.42
CA SER A 90 12.65 10.38 3.18
C SER A 90 14.18 10.35 3.33
N GLY A 91 14.72 11.30 4.09
CA GLY A 91 16.14 11.43 4.39
C GLY A 91 16.67 10.37 5.36
N GLN A 92 15.82 9.80 6.22
CA GLN A 92 16.21 8.76 7.16
C GLN A 92 15.94 7.35 6.64
N TYR A 93 14.83 7.14 5.92
CA TYR A 93 14.27 5.79 5.75
C TYR A 93 14.09 5.35 4.30
N GLY A 94 14.06 6.27 3.32
CA GLY A 94 13.94 5.91 1.90
C GLY A 94 12.98 6.82 1.14
N PRO A 95 13.26 7.18 -0.12
CA PRO A 95 12.35 8.00 -0.93
C PRO A 95 11.00 7.33 -1.23
N ARG A 96 10.86 6.01 -1.10
CA ARG A 96 9.58 5.32 -1.36
C ARG A 96 8.51 5.64 -0.31
N LEU A 97 8.93 5.89 0.92
CA LEU A 97 8.06 6.25 2.05
C LEU A 97 7.39 7.63 1.89
N LEU A 98 7.93 8.50 1.05
CA LEU A 98 7.32 9.78 0.65
C LEU A 98 5.86 9.59 0.21
N THR A 99 5.59 8.51 -0.54
CA THR A 99 4.26 8.26 -1.10
C THR A 99 3.25 7.83 -0.05
N ASN A 100 3.70 7.13 1.01
CA ASN A 100 2.85 6.70 2.12
C ASN A 100 2.38 7.91 2.95
N PHE A 101 3.26 8.86 3.25
CA PHE A 101 2.90 10.09 3.98
C PHE A 101 1.85 10.96 3.26
N MET A 102 1.92 11.03 1.93
CA MET A 102 0.98 11.82 1.13
C MET A 102 -0.41 11.16 1.03
N ARG A 103 -0.49 9.84 1.26
CA ARG A 103 -1.72 9.05 1.31
C ARG A 103 -2.41 9.07 2.68
N ASP A 104 -1.76 9.64 3.71
CA ASP A 104 -2.31 9.70 5.05
C ASP A 104 -3.60 10.55 5.12
N ARG A 105 -4.72 9.89 5.47
CA ARG A 105 -6.04 10.55 5.55
C ARG A 105 -6.13 11.57 6.68
N GLY A 106 -5.39 11.39 7.77
CA GLY A 106 -5.35 12.36 8.87
C GLY A 106 -4.78 13.70 8.40
N ASN A 107 -3.68 13.67 7.66
CA ASN A 107 -3.08 14.86 7.06
C ASN A 107 -4.01 15.53 6.04
N GLN A 108 -4.64 14.73 5.16
CA GLN A 108 -5.57 15.22 4.15
C GLN A 108 -6.82 15.88 4.78
N VAL A 109 -7.45 15.25 5.76
CA VAL A 109 -8.62 15.78 6.47
C VAL A 109 -8.26 17.03 7.28
N THR A 110 -7.08 17.04 7.91
CA THR A 110 -6.59 18.20 8.66
C THR A 110 -6.46 19.43 7.76
N LEU A 111 -5.71 19.31 6.66
CA LEU A 111 -5.53 20.40 5.71
C LEU A 111 -6.87 20.82 5.09
N GLY A 112 -7.69 19.84 4.71
CA GLY A 112 -9.02 20.05 4.16
C GLY A 112 -9.93 20.83 5.10
N THR A 113 -9.90 20.55 6.40
CA THR A 113 -10.70 21.26 7.42
C THR A 113 -10.34 22.73 7.49
N PHE A 114 -9.05 23.08 7.54
CA PHE A 114 -8.63 24.48 7.62
C PHE A 114 -8.95 25.26 6.34
N ILE A 115 -8.72 24.67 5.17
CA ILE A 115 -9.06 25.29 3.87
C ILE A 115 -10.59 25.44 3.75
N ALA A 116 -11.36 24.42 4.11
CA ALA A 116 -12.82 24.44 4.09
C ALA A 116 -13.39 25.54 5.00
N THR A 117 -12.94 25.63 6.26
CA THR A 117 -13.38 26.66 7.21
C THR A 117 -12.99 28.06 6.73
N PHE A 118 -11.79 28.24 6.18
CA PHE A 118 -11.37 29.50 5.57
C PHE A 118 -12.30 29.93 4.43
N LEU A 119 -12.56 29.04 3.47
CA LEU A 119 -13.42 29.32 2.32
C LEU A 119 -14.87 29.60 2.75
N TYR A 120 -15.38 28.81 3.71
CA TYR A 120 -16.69 29.05 4.30
C TYR A 120 -16.79 30.46 4.88
N CYS A 121 -15.84 30.86 5.73
CA CYS A 121 -15.81 32.19 6.34
C CYS A 121 -15.73 33.30 5.30
N LEU A 122 -14.90 33.17 4.26
CA LEU A 122 -14.80 34.16 3.18
C LEU A 122 -16.10 34.32 2.39
N LEU A 123 -16.77 33.21 2.07
CA LEU A 123 -18.00 33.23 1.30
C LEU A 123 -19.14 33.86 2.11
N VAL A 124 -19.29 33.48 3.38
CA VAL A 124 -20.30 34.09 4.26
C VAL A 124 -19.98 35.57 4.49
N LEU A 125 -18.72 35.93 4.71
CA LEU A 125 -18.29 37.32 4.89
C LEU A 125 -18.70 38.22 3.72
N ARG A 126 -18.59 37.72 2.49
CA ARG A 126 -18.99 38.45 1.27
C ARG A 126 -20.49 38.78 1.23
N THR A 127 -21.33 38.05 1.95
CA THR A 127 -22.79 38.26 1.94
C THR A 127 -23.27 39.29 2.95
N ILE A 128 -22.43 39.69 3.92
CA ILE A 128 -22.79 40.64 4.97
C ILE A 128 -22.73 42.07 4.43
N HIS A 129 -23.87 42.76 4.43
CA HIS A 129 -23.99 44.16 4.02
C HIS A 129 -24.60 45.01 5.15
N SER A 130 -24.08 46.22 5.37
CA SER A 130 -24.59 47.13 6.39
C SER A 130 -25.86 47.86 5.90
N ALA A 131 -26.64 48.40 6.83
CA ALA A 131 -27.83 49.19 6.48
C ALA A 131 -27.48 50.46 5.70
N GLU A 132 -26.29 51.02 5.93
CA GLU A 132 -25.76 52.19 5.21
C GLU A 132 -25.36 51.85 3.76
N GLU A 133 -24.86 50.65 3.52
CA GLU A 133 -24.43 50.17 2.19
C GLU A 133 -25.61 49.74 1.30
N SER A 134 -26.76 49.40 1.89
CA SER A 134 -27.86 48.69 1.19
C SER A 134 -29.17 49.47 1.11
N GLY A 135 -29.13 50.79 1.36
CA GLY A 135 -30.33 51.64 1.31
C GLY A 135 -31.31 51.44 2.46
N GLY A 136 -30.83 51.06 3.65
CA GLY A 136 -31.62 51.00 4.90
C GLY A 136 -31.83 49.61 5.50
N TYR A 137 -31.47 48.54 4.78
CA TYR A 137 -31.63 47.15 5.25
C TYR A 137 -30.27 46.46 5.42
N GLY A 138 -29.84 46.27 6.68
CA GLY A 138 -28.65 45.46 6.97
C GLY A 138 -28.98 43.97 6.94
N PHE A 139 -28.08 43.15 6.39
CA PHE A 139 -28.23 41.69 6.34
C PHE A 139 -27.03 41.00 7.01
N VAL A 140 -27.33 40.16 8.00
CA VAL A 140 -26.37 39.30 8.69
C VAL A 140 -26.92 37.87 8.71
N PRO A 141 -26.26 36.90 8.05
CA PRO A 141 -26.68 35.51 8.05
C PRO A 141 -26.22 34.85 9.36
N ASN A 142 -27.05 34.93 10.39
CA ASN A 142 -26.67 34.53 11.74
C ASN A 142 -26.53 33.00 11.89
N LEU A 143 -27.33 32.21 11.16
CA LEU A 143 -27.15 30.76 11.14
C LEU A 143 -25.82 30.40 10.47
N ALA A 144 -25.50 31.06 9.36
CA ALA A 144 -24.22 30.88 8.70
C ALA A 144 -23.04 31.30 9.60
N LEU A 145 -23.18 32.38 10.38
CA LEU A 145 -22.20 32.80 11.37
C LEU A 145 -21.99 31.75 12.47
N LEU A 146 -23.08 31.20 13.03
CA LEU A 146 -23.03 30.16 14.06
C LEU A 146 -22.28 28.91 13.56
N VAL A 147 -22.58 28.47 12.33
CA VAL A 147 -21.87 27.35 11.70
C VAL A 147 -20.39 27.70 11.49
N GLY A 148 -20.06 28.94 11.12
CA GLY A 148 -18.67 29.39 11.00
C GLY A 148 -17.89 29.30 12.32
N VAL A 149 -18.51 29.71 13.43
CA VAL A 149 -17.92 29.57 14.77
C VAL A 149 -17.76 28.11 15.17
N LEU A 150 -18.77 27.27 14.89
CA LEU A 150 -18.69 25.83 15.14
C LEU A 150 -17.55 25.18 14.36
N LEU A 151 -17.43 25.50 13.06
CA LEU A 151 -16.32 25.04 12.22
C LEU A 151 -14.96 25.50 12.79
N ALA A 152 -14.86 26.72 13.32
CA ALA A 152 -13.64 27.19 13.99
C ALA A 152 -13.29 26.35 15.23
N LEU A 153 -14.27 26.00 16.06
CA LEU A 153 -14.07 25.13 17.22
C LEU A 153 -13.66 23.71 16.80
N CYS A 154 -14.29 23.16 15.76
CA CYS A 154 -13.89 21.88 15.18
C CYS A 154 -12.45 21.94 14.63
N SER A 155 -12.07 23.03 13.97
CA SER A 155 -10.70 23.25 13.49
C SER A 155 -9.68 23.21 14.64
N ILE A 156 -9.99 23.74 15.82
CA ILE A 156 -9.10 23.67 16.99
C ILE A 156 -8.92 22.21 17.44
N ALA A 157 -10.00 21.42 17.50
CA ALA A 157 -9.89 20.01 17.84
C ALA A 157 -9.05 19.23 16.82
N VAL A 158 -9.24 19.51 15.52
CA VAL A 158 -8.44 18.93 14.43
C VAL A 158 -6.96 19.35 14.51
N LEU A 159 -6.67 20.59 14.93
CA LEU A 159 -5.30 21.03 15.16
C LEU A 159 -4.62 20.26 16.30
N ILE A 160 -5.32 20.05 17.42
CA ILE A 160 -4.82 19.25 18.55
C ILE A 160 -4.57 17.80 18.10
N TYR A 161 -5.50 17.23 17.33
CA TYR A 161 -5.32 15.92 16.71
C TYR A 161 -4.06 15.88 15.83
N PHE A 162 -3.86 16.87 14.95
CA PHE A 162 -2.71 16.93 14.05
C PHE A 162 -1.37 16.98 14.79
N ILE A 163 -1.29 17.74 15.88
CA ILE A 163 -0.09 17.85 16.73
C ILE A 163 0.32 16.49 17.31
N HIS A 164 -0.63 15.59 17.56
CA HIS A 164 -0.34 14.23 18.02
C HIS A 164 -0.13 13.25 16.85
N HIS A 165 -0.90 13.39 15.77
CA HIS A 165 -0.90 12.48 14.62
C HIS A 165 0.41 12.51 13.84
N VAL A 166 0.96 13.69 13.55
CA VAL A 166 2.18 13.78 12.73
C VAL A 166 3.38 13.12 13.42
N PRO A 167 3.74 13.42 14.68
CA PRO A 167 4.87 12.79 15.33
C PRO A 167 4.71 11.27 15.49
N SER A 168 3.51 10.81 15.84
CA SER A 168 3.23 9.37 16.03
C SER A 168 3.34 8.57 14.73
N LYS A 169 2.99 9.16 13.59
CA LYS A 169 3.14 8.54 12.27
C LYS A 169 4.54 8.66 11.67
N ILE A 170 5.39 9.57 12.16
CA ILE A 170 6.81 9.67 11.76
C ILE A 170 7.67 8.61 12.43
N HIS A 171 7.27 8.13 13.61
CA HIS A 171 8.03 7.11 14.32
C HIS A 171 8.23 5.88 13.43
N ILE A 172 9.49 5.43 13.28
CA ILE A 172 9.87 4.40 12.30
C ILE A 172 9.08 3.10 12.51
N ASN A 173 8.82 2.72 13.76
CA ASN A 173 8.02 1.54 14.08
C ASN A 173 6.61 1.63 13.50
N SER A 174 5.97 2.80 13.50
CA SER A 174 4.63 2.99 12.93
C SER A 174 4.64 2.85 11.40
N VAL A 175 5.73 3.28 10.75
CA VAL A 175 5.91 3.14 9.30
C VAL A 175 6.13 1.68 8.93
N ILE A 176 6.99 0.99 9.67
CA ILE A 176 7.27 -0.44 9.46
C ILE A 176 5.99 -1.25 9.71
N GLU A 177 5.26 -0.95 10.78
CA GLU A 177 3.97 -1.57 11.10
C GLU A 177 2.96 -1.37 9.97
N ASP A 178 2.77 -0.14 9.48
CA ASP A 178 1.83 0.13 8.38
C ASP A 178 2.19 -0.58 7.06
N VAL A 179 3.49 -0.74 6.76
CA VAL A 179 3.94 -1.52 5.58
C VAL A 179 3.76 -3.01 5.82
N GLY A 180 4.11 -3.49 7.01
CA GLY A 180 3.99 -4.90 7.42
C GLY A 180 2.55 -5.38 7.46
N ASP A 181 1.64 -4.61 8.04
CA ASP A 181 0.21 -4.89 8.05
C ASP A 181 -0.35 -4.92 6.64
N ARG A 182 0.02 -3.97 5.76
CA ARG A 182 -0.39 -4.00 4.35
C ARG A 182 0.11 -5.25 3.63
N LEU A 183 1.31 -5.73 3.96
CA LEU A 183 1.87 -6.95 3.39
C LEU A 183 1.09 -8.18 3.86
N LEU A 184 0.79 -8.29 5.17
CA LEU A 184 0.00 -9.38 5.74
C LEU A 184 -1.42 -9.42 5.14
N HIS A 185 -2.13 -8.28 5.14
CA HIS A 185 -3.45 -8.18 4.51
C HIS A 185 -3.40 -8.52 3.02
N GLY A 186 -2.35 -8.07 2.30
CA GLY A 186 -2.18 -8.40 0.90
C GLY A 186 -1.91 -9.90 0.63
N ILE A 187 -1.21 -10.57 1.55
CA ILE A 187 -1.05 -12.03 1.52
C ILE A 187 -2.38 -12.72 1.80
N ASP A 188 -3.16 -12.21 2.76
CA ASP A 188 -4.48 -12.73 3.10
C ASP A 188 -5.47 -12.65 1.93
N ASP A 189 -5.56 -11.49 1.30
CA ASP A 189 -6.46 -11.24 0.18
C ASP A 189 -6.09 -12.07 -1.05
N ARG A 190 -4.78 -12.24 -1.31
CA ARG A 190 -4.29 -12.91 -2.53
C ARG A 190 -4.11 -14.41 -2.38
N PHE A 191 -3.81 -14.87 -1.17
CA PHE A 191 -3.53 -16.27 -0.86
C PHE A 191 -4.39 -16.75 0.33
N PRO A 192 -5.72 -16.64 0.28
CA PRO A 192 -6.57 -16.98 1.43
C PRO A 192 -6.37 -18.44 1.87
N ARG A 193 -6.26 -18.67 3.20
CA ARG A 193 -5.95 -20.00 3.78
C ARG A 193 -6.95 -21.10 3.40
N PHE A 194 -8.20 -20.73 3.13
CA PHE A 194 -9.29 -21.65 2.81
C PHE A 194 -10.10 -21.11 1.63
N VAL A 195 -9.68 -21.41 0.40
CA VAL A 195 -10.52 -21.20 -0.80
C VAL A 195 -10.48 -22.45 -1.66
N GLY A 196 -11.62 -23.15 -1.69
CA GLY A 196 -11.89 -24.26 -2.60
C GLY A 196 -11.05 -25.51 -2.36
N SER A 197 -11.46 -26.61 -2.98
CA SER A 197 -10.62 -27.79 -3.11
C SER A 197 -9.42 -27.43 -4.01
N ALA A 198 -8.20 -27.72 -3.55
CA ALA A 198 -7.04 -27.71 -4.44
C ALA A 198 -7.40 -28.52 -5.69
N PRO A 199 -7.12 -28.06 -6.91
CA PRO A 199 -7.32 -28.90 -8.08
C PRO A 199 -6.48 -30.17 -7.92
N ASP A 200 -7.15 -31.27 -7.61
CA ASP A 200 -6.64 -32.64 -7.69
C ASP A 200 -6.42 -32.95 -9.18
N ASP A 201 -5.41 -32.32 -9.78
CA ASP A 201 -4.59 -32.82 -10.90
C ASP A 201 -3.85 -31.66 -11.59
N HIS A 202 -2.72 -31.27 -10.99
CA HIS A 202 -1.68 -30.53 -11.70
C HIS A 202 -1.18 -31.29 -12.94
N ALA A 203 -1.33 -32.62 -12.98
CA ALA A 203 -0.92 -33.46 -14.11
C ALA A 203 -1.89 -33.37 -15.31
N ALA A 204 -3.21 -33.48 -15.09
CA ALA A 204 -4.21 -33.38 -16.16
C ALA A 204 -4.28 -31.96 -16.76
N THR A 205 -4.11 -30.93 -15.93
CA THR A 205 -4.11 -29.53 -16.40
C THR A 205 -2.85 -29.18 -17.22
N LYS A 206 -1.68 -29.74 -16.86
CA LYS A 206 -0.45 -29.61 -17.67
C LYS A 206 -0.58 -30.26 -19.05
N ALA A 207 -1.31 -31.37 -19.16
CA ALA A 207 -1.55 -32.04 -20.45
C ALA A 207 -2.34 -31.17 -21.43
N ASN A 208 -3.14 -30.22 -20.92
CA ASN A 208 -3.99 -29.31 -21.70
C ASN A 208 -3.32 -27.98 -22.10
N ILE A 209 -2.03 -27.78 -21.78
CA ILE A 209 -1.29 -26.60 -22.26
C ILE A 209 -1.14 -26.70 -23.79
N PRO A 210 -1.53 -25.68 -24.57
CA PRO A 210 -1.36 -25.67 -26.03
C PRO A 210 0.11 -25.85 -26.43
N ALA A 211 0.36 -26.58 -27.52
CA ALA A 211 1.73 -26.84 -27.99
C ALA A 211 2.56 -25.56 -28.19
N THR A 212 1.95 -24.44 -28.57
CA THR A 212 2.65 -23.15 -28.71
C THR A 212 3.23 -22.59 -27.41
N PHE A 213 2.75 -23.04 -26.25
CA PHE A 213 3.14 -22.53 -24.93
C PHE A 213 3.99 -23.52 -24.11
N ARG A 214 4.26 -24.72 -24.63
CA ARG A 214 5.12 -25.70 -23.97
C ARG A 214 6.59 -25.36 -24.18
N ASP A 215 7.43 -25.75 -23.23
CA ASP A 215 8.88 -25.49 -23.29
C ASP A 215 9.57 -26.28 -24.42
N ASP A 216 8.98 -27.40 -24.83
CA ASP A 216 9.46 -28.29 -25.90
C ASP A 216 8.86 -27.96 -27.29
N ALA A 217 8.16 -26.82 -27.41
CA ALA A 217 7.51 -26.42 -28.65
C ALA A 217 8.51 -26.24 -29.80
N SER A 218 8.18 -26.78 -30.99
CA SER A 218 8.92 -26.44 -32.21
C SER A 218 8.79 -24.95 -32.53
N GLU A 219 9.76 -24.39 -33.25
CA GLU A 219 9.71 -22.97 -33.67
C GLU A 219 8.43 -22.64 -34.46
N SER A 220 7.96 -23.58 -35.29
CA SER A 220 6.72 -23.44 -36.06
C SER A 220 5.48 -23.42 -35.17
N ALA A 221 5.40 -24.29 -34.16
CA ALA A 221 4.30 -24.31 -33.20
C ALA A 221 4.31 -23.06 -32.33
N GLY A 222 5.49 -22.62 -31.89
CA GLY A 222 5.65 -21.40 -31.08
C GLY A 222 5.20 -20.13 -31.79
N LYS A 223 5.23 -20.08 -33.14
CA LYS A 223 4.76 -18.92 -33.92
C LYS A 223 3.24 -18.86 -34.06
N GLN A 224 2.51 -19.91 -33.69
CA GLN A 224 1.04 -19.96 -33.79
C GLN A 224 0.37 -19.24 -32.62
N ARG A 225 0.67 -17.95 -32.44
CA ARG A 225 0.10 -17.12 -31.38
C ARG A 225 -0.06 -15.69 -31.83
N ARG A 226 -1.11 -15.03 -31.35
CA ARG A 226 -1.32 -13.60 -31.55
C ARG A 226 -0.71 -12.84 -30.37
N ILE A 227 -0.02 -11.74 -30.67
CA ILE A 227 0.61 -10.90 -29.64
C ILE A 227 -0.25 -9.67 -29.38
N VAL A 228 -0.65 -9.49 -28.12
CA VAL A 228 -1.23 -8.24 -27.64
C VAL A 228 -0.11 -7.41 -27.03
N ALA A 229 0.39 -6.43 -27.79
CA ALA A 229 1.50 -5.60 -27.39
C ALA A 229 1.08 -4.41 -26.50
N ALA A 230 1.97 -3.98 -25.60
CA ALA A 230 1.81 -2.77 -24.79
C ALA A 230 1.79 -1.51 -25.67
N LYS A 231 0.84 -0.60 -25.39
CA LYS A 231 0.76 0.73 -26.00
C LYS A 231 1.56 1.79 -25.23
N ASP A 232 1.81 1.56 -23.94
CA ASP A 232 2.48 2.49 -23.03
C ASP A 232 3.79 1.92 -22.46
N THR A 233 4.64 2.80 -21.93
CA THR A 233 5.86 2.43 -21.18
C THR A 233 5.71 2.82 -19.72
N GLY A 234 6.01 1.89 -18.81
CA GLY A 234 5.91 2.11 -17.38
C GLY A 234 5.73 0.83 -16.58
N TYR A 235 5.37 0.95 -15.31
CA TYR A 235 5.04 -0.17 -14.44
C TYR A 235 3.61 -0.64 -14.67
N ILE A 236 3.39 -1.95 -14.76
CA ILE A 236 2.05 -2.53 -14.65
C ILE A 236 1.56 -2.28 -13.22
N GLN A 237 0.55 -1.43 -13.06
CA GLN A 237 0.01 -1.09 -11.74
C GLN A 237 -1.18 -1.97 -11.36
N PHE A 238 -1.95 -2.42 -12.35
CA PHE A 238 -3.15 -3.21 -12.15
C PHE A 238 -3.41 -4.13 -13.34
N LEU A 239 -3.91 -5.33 -13.05
CA LEU A 239 -4.41 -6.33 -13.98
C LEU A 239 -5.82 -6.75 -13.51
N ASP A 240 -6.82 -6.59 -14.39
CA ASP A 240 -8.18 -7.09 -14.16
C ASP A 240 -8.23 -8.60 -14.47
N ASP A 241 -7.80 -9.43 -13.51
CA ASP A 241 -7.75 -10.90 -13.67
C ASP A 241 -9.11 -11.50 -14.07
N GLU A 242 -10.21 -10.95 -13.56
CA GLU A 242 -11.55 -11.41 -13.93
C GLU A 242 -11.91 -11.03 -15.37
N ALA A 243 -11.57 -9.82 -15.81
CA ALA A 243 -11.81 -9.43 -17.21
C ALA A 243 -11.01 -10.30 -18.16
N VAL A 244 -9.74 -10.58 -17.84
CA VAL A 244 -8.90 -11.49 -18.62
C VAL A 244 -9.53 -12.88 -18.70
N LEU A 245 -9.98 -13.44 -17.57
CA LEU A 245 -10.63 -14.76 -17.54
C LEU A 245 -11.95 -14.79 -18.31
N ARG A 246 -12.79 -13.75 -18.16
CA ARG A 246 -14.05 -13.60 -18.91
C ARG A 246 -13.81 -13.50 -20.42
N LEU A 247 -12.82 -12.72 -20.85
CA LEU A 247 -12.46 -12.59 -22.27
C LEU A 247 -11.92 -13.91 -22.82
N ALA A 248 -11.07 -14.59 -22.07
CA ALA A 248 -10.56 -15.91 -22.44
C ALA A 248 -11.69 -16.94 -22.61
N THR A 249 -12.64 -16.96 -21.68
CA THR A 249 -13.77 -17.89 -21.72
C THR A 249 -14.73 -17.57 -22.86
N LYS A 250 -15.10 -16.30 -23.01
CA LYS A 250 -16.04 -15.83 -24.06
C LYS A 250 -15.55 -16.13 -25.48
N HIS A 251 -14.26 -15.99 -25.73
CA HIS A 251 -13.65 -16.19 -27.05
C HIS A 251 -13.00 -17.56 -27.22
N ASP A 252 -13.12 -18.43 -26.22
CA ASP A 252 -12.50 -19.76 -26.18
C ASP A 252 -10.98 -19.73 -26.46
N LEU A 253 -10.28 -18.91 -25.67
CA LEU A 253 -8.85 -18.64 -25.75
C LEU A 253 -8.08 -19.22 -24.55
N VAL A 254 -6.79 -19.46 -24.79
CA VAL A 254 -5.75 -19.65 -23.79
C VAL A 254 -4.78 -18.48 -23.88
N LEU A 255 -4.60 -17.78 -22.76
CA LEU A 255 -3.81 -16.55 -22.66
C LEU A 255 -2.54 -16.81 -21.84
N ARG A 256 -1.36 -16.49 -22.36
CA ARG A 256 -0.11 -16.48 -21.59
C ARG A 256 0.27 -15.05 -21.25
N LEU A 257 0.20 -14.70 -19.96
CA LEU A 257 0.62 -13.40 -19.45
C LEU A 257 2.15 -13.34 -19.41
N GLN A 258 2.72 -12.24 -19.90
CA GLN A 258 4.18 -12.02 -19.94
C GLN A 258 4.67 -11.06 -18.85
N TYR A 259 3.73 -10.41 -18.17
CA TYR A 259 3.99 -9.40 -17.14
C TYR A 259 2.99 -9.58 -16.00
N GLN A 260 3.42 -9.24 -14.79
CA GLN A 260 2.58 -9.16 -13.60
C GLN A 260 2.60 -7.73 -13.01
N PRO A 261 1.60 -7.35 -12.20
CA PRO A 261 1.62 -6.07 -11.49
C PRO A 261 2.94 -5.88 -10.73
N GLY A 262 3.60 -4.74 -10.97
CA GLY A 262 4.92 -4.40 -10.47
C GLY A 262 6.04 -4.44 -11.51
N ASP A 263 5.85 -5.13 -12.63
CA ASP A 263 6.88 -5.24 -13.67
C ASP A 263 6.90 -4.00 -14.57
N PHE A 264 8.07 -3.66 -15.12
CA PHE A 264 8.22 -2.56 -16.06
C PHE A 264 8.10 -3.06 -17.51
N VAL A 265 7.19 -2.46 -18.28
CA VAL A 265 6.95 -2.77 -19.69
C VAL A 265 7.32 -1.61 -20.60
N HIS A 266 7.71 -1.92 -21.83
CA HIS A 266 7.99 -0.95 -22.90
C HIS A 266 6.96 -1.07 -24.02
N VAL A 267 6.71 0.03 -24.75
CA VAL A 267 5.84 0.01 -25.94
C VAL A 267 6.30 -1.08 -26.92
N GLY A 268 5.34 -1.85 -27.45
CA GLY A 268 5.59 -2.92 -28.42
C GLY A 268 5.97 -4.27 -27.80
N ARG A 269 6.23 -4.35 -26.50
CA ARG A 269 6.44 -5.64 -25.81
C ARG A 269 5.13 -6.40 -25.66
N ALA A 270 5.18 -7.73 -25.76
CA ALA A 270 4.02 -8.60 -25.61
C ALA A 270 3.51 -8.55 -24.17
N LEU A 271 2.30 -8.05 -23.92
CA LEU A 271 1.62 -8.16 -22.63
C LEU A 271 1.00 -9.54 -22.44
N VAL A 272 0.32 -9.98 -23.49
CA VAL A 272 -0.39 -11.26 -23.55
C VAL A 272 -0.07 -11.93 -24.88
N GLU A 273 0.20 -13.22 -24.81
CA GLU A 273 0.23 -14.08 -25.99
C GLU A 273 -1.04 -14.93 -26.02
N VAL A 274 -1.69 -14.98 -27.17
CA VAL A 274 -3.04 -15.51 -27.33
C VAL A 274 -3.03 -16.72 -28.25
N TRP A 275 -3.68 -17.79 -27.81
CA TRP A 275 -3.94 -18.98 -28.61
C TRP A 275 -5.42 -19.40 -28.49
N PRO A 276 -6.06 -19.90 -29.56
CA PRO A 276 -5.57 -19.89 -30.94
C PRO A 276 -5.66 -18.47 -31.55
N PRO A 277 -4.71 -18.06 -32.41
CA PRO A 277 -4.62 -16.68 -32.90
C PRO A 277 -5.85 -16.23 -33.70
N GLU A 278 -6.49 -17.12 -34.44
CA GLU A 278 -7.66 -16.86 -35.29
C GLU A 278 -8.93 -16.50 -34.53
N LYS A 279 -9.01 -16.84 -33.23
CA LYS A 279 -10.18 -16.53 -32.38
C LYS A 279 -10.05 -15.17 -31.67
N CYS A 280 -8.91 -14.50 -31.80
CA CYS A 280 -8.66 -13.20 -31.21
C CYS A 280 -8.64 -12.16 -32.33
N ASP A 281 -9.72 -11.41 -32.49
CA ASP A 281 -9.82 -10.28 -33.40
C ASP A 281 -9.21 -9.00 -32.81
N ASP A 282 -9.24 -7.90 -33.56
CA ASP A 282 -8.65 -6.63 -33.12
C ASP A 282 -9.38 -6.05 -31.90
N ALA A 283 -10.71 -6.22 -31.83
CA ALA A 283 -11.51 -5.78 -30.69
C ALA A 283 -11.15 -6.55 -29.42
N CYS A 284 -11.03 -7.89 -29.49
CA CYS A 284 -10.57 -8.71 -28.38
C CYS A 284 -9.16 -8.32 -27.92
N ALA A 285 -8.25 -8.02 -28.86
CA ALA A 285 -6.91 -7.57 -28.53
C ALA A 285 -6.87 -6.19 -27.86
N ASP A 286 -7.80 -5.28 -28.22
CA ASP A 286 -7.99 -4.00 -27.53
C ASP A 286 -8.56 -4.20 -26.12
N ASP A 287 -9.60 -5.00 -25.96
CA ASP A 287 -10.20 -5.33 -24.65
C ASP A 287 -9.18 -5.99 -23.69
N LEU A 288 -8.36 -6.92 -24.20
CA LEU A 288 -7.29 -7.56 -23.44
C LEU A 288 -6.23 -6.56 -22.99
N ARG A 289 -5.95 -5.54 -23.80
CA ARG A 289 -4.99 -4.50 -23.45
C ARG A 289 -5.55 -3.56 -22.39
N ASP A 290 -6.83 -3.23 -22.48
CA ASP A 290 -7.54 -2.36 -21.52
C ASP A 290 -7.73 -3.04 -20.15
N ALA A 291 -7.53 -4.36 -20.05
CA ALA A 291 -7.43 -5.08 -18.79
C ALA A 291 -6.14 -4.75 -18.00
N PHE A 292 -5.11 -4.18 -18.66
CA PHE A 292 -3.87 -3.73 -18.03
C PHE A 292 -3.89 -2.23 -17.81
N SER A 293 -3.32 -1.81 -16.68
CA SER A 293 -3.05 -0.40 -16.42
C SER A 293 -1.56 -0.16 -16.23
N VAL A 294 -1.00 0.75 -17.05
CA VAL A 294 0.43 1.12 -17.02
C VAL A 294 0.62 2.53 -16.45
N GLY A 295 1.52 2.70 -15.48
CA GLY A 295 1.82 4.00 -14.88
C GLY A 295 3.32 4.25 -14.66
N SER A 296 3.70 5.51 -14.45
CA SER A 296 5.11 5.92 -14.32
C SER A 296 5.77 5.50 -13.00
N ARG A 297 4.97 5.08 -12.01
CA ARG A 297 5.43 4.66 -10.67
C ARG A 297 4.90 3.27 -10.36
N ARG A 298 5.68 2.48 -9.64
CA ARG A 298 5.23 1.21 -9.08
C ARG A 298 4.20 1.47 -7.96
N SER A 299 3.27 0.55 -7.76
CA SER A 299 2.19 0.66 -6.75
C SER A 299 2.10 -0.63 -5.95
N ALA A 300 1.75 -0.52 -4.67
CA ALA A 300 1.47 -1.65 -3.80
C ALA A 300 0.13 -2.35 -4.10
N LEU A 301 -0.75 -1.72 -4.91
CA LEU A 301 -2.15 -2.13 -5.10
C LEU A 301 -2.35 -3.63 -5.43
N GLN A 302 -1.48 -4.22 -6.26
CA GLN A 302 -1.49 -5.65 -6.60
C GLN A 302 -0.08 -6.27 -6.57
N ASP A 303 0.87 -5.62 -5.90
CA ASP A 303 2.28 -6.02 -5.91
C ASP A 303 2.84 -6.14 -4.50
N LEU A 304 2.68 -7.33 -3.91
CA LEU A 304 3.24 -7.68 -2.60
C LEU A 304 4.76 -7.50 -2.57
N ARG A 305 5.40 -7.69 -3.73
CA ARG A 305 6.85 -7.59 -3.86
C ARG A 305 7.32 -6.14 -3.67
N PHE A 306 6.45 -5.15 -3.88
CA PHE A 306 6.76 -3.75 -3.58
C PHE A 306 6.79 -3.49 -2.08
N LEU A 307 5.86 -4.07 -1.31
CA LEU A 307 5.82 -3.94 0.14
C LEU A 307 7.02 -4.65 0.80
N VAL A 308 7.40 -5.83 0.28
CA VAL A 308 8.67 -6.49 0.68
C VAL A 308 9.87 -5.58 0.42
N ASP A 309 9.95 -4.96 -0.77
CA ASP A 309 11.05 -4.05 -1.07
C ASP A 309 11.09 -2.82 -0.15
N GLU A 310 9.95 -2.29 0.29
CA GLU A 310 9.91 -1.18 1.24
C GLU A 310 10.52 -1.57 2.59
N LEU A 311 10.16 -2.74 3.14
CA LEU A 311 10.76 -3.25 4.39
C LEU A 311 12.26 -3.54 4.23
N VAL A 312 12.65 -4.11 3.09
CA VAL A 312 14.05 -4.39 2.77
C VAL A 312 14.86 -3.09 2.64
N GLU A 313 14.31 -2.06 1.99
CA GLU A 313 14.96 -0.76 1.85
C GLU A 313 15.20 -0.09 3.22
N ILE A 314 14.20 -0.14 4.12
CA ILE A 314 14.33 0.39 5.48
C ILE A 314 15.42 -0.38 6.25
N ALA A 315 15.37 -1.71 6.24
CA ALA A 315 16.35 -2.54 6.96
C ALA A 315 17.77 -2.39 6.42
N ALA A 316 17.95 -2.42 5.10
CA ALA A 316 19.26 -2.23 4.46
C ALA A 316 19.84 -0.85 4.76
N ARG A 317 19.00 0.20 4.78
CA ARG A 317 19.42 1.56 5.13
C ARG A 317 19.79 1.67 6.60
N ALA A 318 19.02 1.08 7.50
CA ALA A 318 19.31 1.04 8.92
C ALA A 318 20.66 0.35 9.22
N LEU A 319 20.95 -0.75 8.51
CA LEU A 319 22.23 -1.48 8.60
C LEU A 319 23.38 -0.86 7.80
N SER A 320 23.12 0.22 7.06
CA SER A 320 24.19 0.87 6.30
C SER A 320 25.22 1.49 7.25
N PRO A 321 26.52 1.58 6.84
CA PRO A 321 27.58 2.12 7.69
C PRO A 321 27.33 3.55 8.20
N GLY A 322 26.48 4.33 7.52
CA GLY A 322 26.14 5.70 7.90
C GLY A 322 25.07 5.82 8.98
N VAL A 323 24.23 4.79 9.18
CA VAL A 323 23.16 4.80 10.18
C VAL A 323 23.49 3.84 11.33
N ASN A 324 23.86 2.60 11.01
CA ASN A 324 24.25 1.56 11.96
C ASN A 324 23.24 1.33 13.11
N ASP A 325 21.96 1.19 12.75
CA ASP A 325 20.86 0.91 13.67
C ASP A 325 20.29 -0.51 13.43
N PRO A 326 20.85 -1.53 14.10
CA PRO A 326 20.38 -2.90 13.94
C PRO A 326 18.97 -3.14 14.49
N PHE A 327 18.47 -2.31 15.42
CA PHE A 327 17.15 -2.54 16.02
C PHE A 327 16.01 -2.19 15.07
N THR A 328 16.15 -1.13 14.27
CA THR A 328 15.20 -0.85 13.18
C THR A 328 15.15 -1.99 12.16
N ALA A 329 16.31 -2.58 11.84
CA ALA A 329 16.37 -3.73 10.93
C ALA A 329 15.77 -5.00 11.55
N VAL A 330 15.96 -5.23 12.86
CA VAL A 330 15.29 -6.29 13.62
C VAL A 330 13.78 -6.18 13.48
N THR A 331 13.21 -4.99 13.66
CA THR A 331 11.76 -4.78 13.50
C THR A 331 11.30 -5.10 12.08
N CYS A 332 12.04 -4.70 11.04
CA CYS A 332 11.71 -5.07 9.66
C CYS A 332 11.76 -6.59 9.43
N LEU A 333 12.74 -7.27 10.03
CA LEU A 333 12.85 -8.74 9.97
C LEU A 333 11.68 -9.43 10.69
N ASP A 334 11.15 -8.85 11.77
CA ASP A 334 9.94 -9.36 12.46
C ASP A 334 8.73 -9.38 11.50
N TRP A 335 8.50 -8.27 10.79
CA TRP A 335 7.37 -8.17 9.86
C TRP A 335 7.57 -9.04 8.61
N LEU A 336 8.80 -9.14 8.11
CA LEU A 336 9.12 -10.04 7.00
C LEU A 336 8.99 -11.52 7.44
N SER A 337 9.40 -11.88 8.66
CA SER A 337 9.23 -13.24 9.18
C SER A 337 7.76 -13.58 9.31
N ALA A 338 6.95 -12.70 9.92
CA ALA A 338 5.51 -12.91 10.05
C ALA A 338 4.84 -13.12 8.68
N ALA A 339 5.16 -12.29 7.69
CA ALA A 339 4.63 -12.41 6.33
C ALA A 339 5.05 -13.71 5.65
N MET A 340 6.32 -14.12 5.78
CA MET A 340 6.79 -15.37 5.17
C MET A 340 6.28 -16.61 5.91
N SER A 341 6.11 -16.57 7.24
CA SER A 341 5.49 -17.64 8.03
C SER A 341 4.04 -17.85 7.61
N ASP A 342 3.30 -16.75 7.46
CA ASP A 342 1.91 -16.81 7.02
C ASP A 342 1.79 -17.38 5.59
N LEU A 343 2.71 -17.00 4.71
CA LEU A 343 2.80 -17.58 3.37
C LEU A 343 3.22 -19.06 3.40
N ALA A 344 4.09 -19.45 4.33
CA ALA A 344 4.64 -20.80 4.45
C ALA A 344 3.54 -21.84 4.73
N GLY A 345 2.49 -21.46 5.45
CA GLY A 345 1.31 -22.32 5.71
C GLY A 345 0.24 -22.32 4.61
N ARG A 346 0.42 -21.57 3.51
CA ARG A 346 -0.58 -21.40 2.44
C ARG A 346 -0.23 -22.18 1.17
N SER A 347 -1.27 -22.67 0.49
CA SER A 347 -1.16 -23.15 -0.88
C SER A 347 -1.09 -21.96 -1.82
N LEU A 348 0.04 -21.83 -2.52
CA LEU A 348 0.18 -20.81 -3.54
C LEU A 348 -0.64 -21.23 -4.77
N PRO A 349 -1.50 -20.36 -5.32
CA PRO A 349 -2.37 -20.71 -6.43
C PRO A 349 -1.54 -21.13 -7.64
N SER A 350 -2.07 -22.10 -8.37
CA SER A 350 -1.45 -22.53 -9.62
C SER A 350 -1.31 -21.34 -10.57
N HIS A 351 -0.18 -21.29 -11.26
CA HIS A 351 0.02 -20.36 -12.36
C HIS A 351 -0.89 -20.67 -13.55
N LEU A 352 -1.51 -21.85 -13.58
CA LEU A 352 -2.54 -22.25 -14.53
C LEU A 352 -3.92 -21.94 -13.93
N ARG A 353 -4.70 -21.12 -14.61
CA ARG A 353 -6.06 -20.73 -14.19
C ARG A 353 -7.07 -21.31 -15.17
N VAL A 354 -8.10 -21.94 -14.61
CA VAL A 354 -9.19 -22.58 -15.34
C VAL A 354 -10.49 -21.78 -15.20
N ASP A 355 -11.44 -21.97 -16.11
CA ASP A 355 -12.82 -21.49 -15.96
C ASP A 355 -13.67 -22.41 -15.07
N ASP A 356 -14.95 -22.08 -14.93
CA ASP A 356 -15.91 -22.84 -14.11
C ASP A 356 -16.14 -24.27 -14.63
N GLU A 357 -15.86 -24.52 -15.91
CA GLU A 357 -15.89 -25.83 -16.56
C GLU A 357 -14.57 -26.62 -16.42
N GLY A 358 -13.54 -26.06 -15.77
CA GLY A 358 -12.24 -26.69 -15.58
C GLY A 358 -11.31 -26.64 -16.81
N VAL A 359 -11.62 -25.81 -17.80
CA VAL A 359 -10.82 -25.63 -19.02
C VAL A 359 -9.73 -24.59 -18.76
N LEU A 360 -8.49 -24.87 -19.19
CA LEU A 360 -7.37 -23.92 -19.06
C LEU A 360 -7.65 -22.64 -19.85
N ARG A 361 -7.57 -21.48 -19.20
CA ARG A 361 -7.78 -20.16 -19.81
C ARG A 361 -6.60 -19.22 -19.70
N VAL A 362 -5.87 -19.25 -18.58
CA VAL A 362 -4.76 -18.31 -18.35
C VAL A 362 -3.54 -19.04 -17.80
N ILE A 363 -2.38 -18.76 -18.40
CA ILE A 363 -1.05 -19.13 -17.93
C ILE A 363 -0.40 -17.84 -17.41
N ALA A 364 -0.36 -17.70 -16.09
CA ALA A 364 0.22 -16.56 -15.40
C ALA A 364 1.68 -16.82 -14.97
N HIS A 365 2.36 -15.81 -14.45
CA HIS A 365 3.64 -16.00 -13.78
C HIS A 365 3.42 -16.51 -12.34
N PRO A 366 4.07 -17.61 -11.94
CA PRO A 366 3.96 -18.10 -10.57
C PRO A 366 4.63 -17.10 -9.61
N THR A 367 3.92 -16.73 -8.54
CA THR A 367 4.57 -16.19 -7.35
C THR A 367 4.98 -17.37 -6.48
N THR A 368 6.28 -17.57 -6.26
CA THR A 368 6.78 -18.70 -5.47
C THR A 368 7.29 -18.24 -4.12
N PHE A 369 7.19 -19.12 -3.13
CA PHE A 369 7.79 -18.89 -1.81
C PHE A 369 9.28 -18.53 -1.93
N ALA A 370 10.03 -19.28 -2.74
CA ALA A 370 11.45 -19.00 -3.00
C ALA A 370 11.69 -17.58 -3.56
N SER A 371 10.86 -17.11 -4.48
CA SER A 371 11.02 -15.75 -5.05
C SER A 371 10.81 -14.64 -4.01
N LEU A 372 9.89 -14.83 -3.05
CA LEU A 372 9.65 -13.86 -1.98
C LEU A 372 10.70 -13.96 -0.87
N MET A 373 11.19 -15.16 -0.56
CA MET A 373 12.33 -15.37 0.33
C MET A 373 13.61 -14.72 -0.23
N ASP A 374 13.87 -14.84 -1.53
CA ASP A 374 15.03 -14.21 -2.16
C ASP A 374 14.97 -12.69 -2.09
N ARG A 375 13.80 -12.15 -2.41
CA ARG A 375 13.57 -10.72 -2.39
C ARG A 375 13.63 -10.12 -0.99
N SER A 376 13.26 -10.88 0.04
CA SER A 376 13.35 -10.46 1.45
C SER A 376 14.70 -10.83 2.06
N PHE A 377 14.83 -12.07 2.51
CA PHE A 377 15.99 -12.61 3.19
C PHE A 377 17.23 -12.66 2.28
N GLY A 378 17.10 -13.02 1.00
CA GLY A 378 18.24 -13.03 0.07
C GLY A 378 18.89 -11.65 -0.08
N THR A 379 18.08 -10.62 -0.29
CA THR A 379 18.57 -9.23 -0.44
C THR A 379 19.16 -8.68 0.86
N LEU A 380 18.58 -9.02 2.01
CA LEU A 380 19.06 -8.57 3.32
C LEU A 380 20.29 -9.32 3.84
N ALA A 381 20.59 -10.51 3.33
CA ALA A 381 21.66 -11.37 3.84
C ALA A 381 23.00 -10.63 3.96
N GLN A 382 23.42 -9.89 2.93
CA GLN A 382 24.69 -9.13 2.94
C GLN A 382 24.72 -8.02 4.01
N TYR A 383 23.59 -7.39 4.30
CA TYR A 383 23.50 -6.31 5.27
C TYR A 383 23.47 -6.88 6.69
N CYS A 384 22.66 -7.93 6.91
CA CYS A 384 22.56 -8.59 8.20
C CYS A 384 23.87 -9.29 8.58
N ALA A 385 24.58 -9.89 7.62
CA ALA A 385 25.84 -10.60 7.84
C ALA A 385 26.95 -9.73 8.46
N ALA A 386 26.91 -8.41 8.24
CA ALA A 386 27.91 -7.48 8.78
C ALA A 386 27.65 -7.07 10.24
N ASP A 387 26.47 -7.37 10.80
CA ASP A 387 26.10 -7.04 12.17
C ASP A 387 25.61 -8.29 12.93
N MET A 388 26.17 -8.51 14.12
CA MET A 388 25.85 -9.71 14.91
C MET A 388 24.37 -9.75 15.35
N VAL A 389 23.80 -8.61 15.76
CA VAL A 389 22.43 -8.54 16.27
C VAL A 389 21.44 -8.82 15.13
N ALA A 390 21.64 -8.19 13.98
CA ALA A 390 20.84 -8.42 12.79
C ALA A 390 20.99 -9.85 12.26
N SER A 391 22.20 -10.40 12.22
CA SER A 391 22.45 -11.81 11.84
C SER A 391 21.68 -12.79 12.72
N LEU A 392 21.73 -12.62 14.04
CA LEU A 392 21.01 -13.49 14.97
C LEU A 392 19.49 -13.37 14.77
N ARG A 393 18.95 -12.16 14.58
CA ARG A 393 17.52 -12.01 14.32
C ARG A 393 17.11 -12.60 12.97
N TYR A 394 17.93 -12.44 11.94
CA TYR A 394 17.69 -13.03 10.62
C TYR A 394 17.56 -14.55 10.72
N LEU A 395 18.47 -15.22 11.44
CA LEU A 395 18.39 -16.67 11.67
C LEU A 395 17.17 -17.05 12.52
N ASN A 396 16.80 -16.22 13.50
CA ASN A 396 15.57 -16.40 14.26
C ASN A 396 14.33 -16.35 13.38
N ALA A 397 14.26 -15.34 12.52
CA ALA A 397 13.17 -15.14 11.56
C ALA A 397 13.05 -16.32 10.59
N LEU A 398 14.16 -16.83 10.05
CA LEU A 398 14.16 -18.06 9.25
C LEU A 398 13.65 -19.28 10.04
N GLY A 399 14.05 -19.38 11.31
CA GLY A 399 13.54 -20.40 12.22
C GLY A 399 12.02 -20.30 12.42
N GLU A 400 11.49 -19.10 12.67
CA GLU A 400 10.06 -18.83 12.81
C GLU A 400 9.29 -19.21 11.54
N VAL A 401 9.78 -18.82 10.36
CA VAL A 401 9.18 -19.21 9.07
C VAL A 401 9.16 -20.72 8.90
N SER A 402 10.16 -21.42 9.42
CA SER A 402 10.16 -22.87 9.38
C SER A 402 9.07 -23.50 10.25
N LEU A 403 8.66 -22.89 11.37
CA LEU A 403 7.72 -23.49 12.33
C LEU A 403 6.39 -23.90 11.70
N ASP A 404 5.89 -23.09 10.76
CA ASP A 404 4.62 -23.30 10.06
C ASP A 404 4.81 -23.93 8.67
N CYS A 405 5.97 -24.57 8.43
CA CYS A 405 6.39 -25.10 7.15
C CYS A 405 6.81 -26.56 7.23
N ASP A 406 6.05 -27.44 6.58
CA ASP A 406 6.38 -28.88 6.46
C ASP A 406 6.80 -29.29 5.03
N GLU A 407 6.66 -28.39 4.05
CA GLU A 407 7.00 -28.67 2.65
C GLU A 407 8.54 -28.75 2.45
N PRO A 408 9.10 -29.88 1.94
CA PRO A 408 10.55 -30.06 1.83
C PRO A 408 11.29 -29.01 1.00
N ASP A 409 10.67 -28.53 -0.09
CA ASP A 409 11.28 -27.53 -0.98
C ASP A 409 11.41 -26.16 -0.29
N ARG A 410 10.43 -25.81 0.54
CA ARG A 410 10.46 -24.58 1.34
C ARG A 410 11.49 -24.68 2.46
N LEU A 411 11.60 -25.82 3.14
CA LEU A 411 12.64 -26.06 4.14
C LEU A 411 14.05 -25.99 3.54
N THR A 412 14.24 -26.54 2.33
CA THR A 412 15.48 -26.40 1.55
C THR A 412 15.80 -24.93 1.26
N THR A 413 14.79 -24.15 0.87
CA THR A 413 14.93 -22.70 0.63
C THR A 413 15.37 -21.96 1.91
N ILE A 414 14.75 -22.26 3.05
CA ILE A 414 15.11 -21.65 4.34
C ILE A 414 16.56 -22.01 4.72
N ARG A 415 16.95 -23.27 4.56
CA ARG A 415 18.33 -23.72 4.78
C ARG A 415 19.33 -22.97 3.90
N PHE A 416 19.02 -22.82 2.62
CA PHE A 416 19.88 -22.12 1.68
C PHE A 416 20.21 -20.70 2.15
N TYR A 417 19.22 -19.93 2.64
CA TYR A 417 19.47 -18.57 3.13
C TYR A 417 20.21 -18.54 4.48
N ALA A 418 19.99 -19.52 5.36
CA ALA A 418 20.78 -19.64 6.59
C ALA A 418 22.27 -19.90 6.28
N ASP A 419 22.55 -20.76 5.30
CA ASP A 419 23.90 -21.08 4.86
C ASP A 419 24.58 -19.87 4.20
N ARG A 420 23.87 -19.16 3.32
CA ARG A 420 24.36 -17.94 2.66
C ARG A 420 24.71 -16.84 3.67
N LEU A 421 23.89 -16.66 4.71
CA LEU A 421 24.18 -15.70 5.77
C LEU A 421 25.47 -16.08 6.53
N GLU A 422 25.67 -17.36 6.88
CA GLU A 422 26.88 -17.79 7.59
C GLU A 422 28.15 -17.57 6.74
N GLU A 423 28.09 -17.88 5.44
CA GLU A 423 29.19 -17.64 4.50
C GLU A 423 29.57 -16.15 4.48
N LEU A 424 28.59 -15.26 4.30
CA LEU A 424 28.82 -13.80 4.28
C LEU A 424 29.28 -13.28 5.65
N ALA A 425 28.72 -13.79 6.74
CA ALA A 425 29.11 -13.38 8.09
C ALA A 425 30.55 -13.79 8.42
N ALA A 426 31.05 -14.90 7.86
CA ALA A 426 32.43 -15.32 8.02
C ALA A 426 33.44 -14.36 7.36
N GLU A 427 33.01 -13.62 6.32
CA GLU A 427 33.82 -12.58 5.67
C GLU A 427 33.80 -11.26 6.47
N ALA A 428 32.66 -10.92 7.07
CA ALA A 428 32.43 -9.62 7.71
C ALA A 428 32.71 -9.59 9.23
N LEU A 429 32.39 -10.66 9.96
CA LEU A 429 32.50 -10.74 11.43
C LEU A 429 33.71 -11.55 11.87
N LYS A 430 34.18 -11.29 13.11
CA LYS A 430 35.33 -11.98 13.72
C LYS A 430 35.08 -12.30 15.18
N GLY A 431 35.85 -13.26 15.71
CA GLY A 431 35.86 -13.61 17.13
C GLY A 431 34.48 -14.00 17.66
N PHE A 432 34.12 -13.44 18.81
CA PHE A 432 32.86 -13.73 19.51
C PHE A 432 31.61 -13.58 18.63
N ASN A 433 31.56 -12.52 17.82
CA ASN A 433 30.39 -12.21 16.99
C ASN A 433 30.14 -13.31 15.95
N LEU A 434 31.19 -13.71 15.22
CA LEU A 434 31.11 -14.79 14.24
C LEU A 434 30.76 -16.13 14.91
N THR A 435 31.37 -16.44 16.05
CA THR A 435 31.06 -17.68 16.79
C THR A 435 29.58 -17.77 17.12
N ARG A 436 28.94 -16.68 17.58
CA ARG A 436 27.50 -16.69 17.87
C ARG A 436 26.64 -16.95 16.65
N VAL A 437 26.96 -16.34 15.51
CA VAL A 437 26.25 -16.57 14.25
C VAL A 437 26.38 -18.03 13.83
N ARG A 438 27.59 -18.61 13.85
CA ARG A 438 27.82 -20.02 13.50
C ARG A 438 27.05 -20.99 14.41
N THR A 439 27.08 -20.76 15.73
CA THR A 439 26.31 -21.58 16.68
C THR A 439 24.82 -21.53 16.34
N ARG A 440 24.27 -20.33 16.09
CA ARG A 440 22.86 -20.15 15.74
C ARG A 440 22.49 -20.82 14.42
N THR A 441 23.35 -20.74 13.40
CA THR A 441 23.14 -21.43 12.13
C THR A 441 23.14 -22.95 12.31
N ALA A 442 24.07 -23.49 13.11
CA ALA A 442 24.12 -24.93 13.39
C ALA A 442 22.87 -25.45 14.13
N GLU A 443 22.37 -24.68 15.10
CA GLU A 443 21.10 -24.97 15.79
C GLU A 443 19.93 -24.98 14.81
N LEU A 444 19.84 -23.98 13.92
CA LEU A 444 18.79 -23.90 12.90
C LEU A 444 18.87 -25.07 11.92
N ARG A 445 20.06 -25.45 11.42
CA ARG A 445 20.23 -26.62 10.55
C ARG A 445 19.69 -27.89 11.21
N THR A 446 20.06 -28.10 12.47
CA THR A 446 19.59 -29.25 13.26
C THR A 446 18.06 -29.23 13.42
N ALA A 447 17.47 -28.05 13.65
CA ALA A 447 16.01 -27.90 13.71
C ALA A 447 15.32 -28.19 12.37
N LEU A 448 15.91 -27.80 11.26
CA LEU A 448 15.38 -28.10 9.93
C LEU A 448 15.47 -29.60 9.58
N ASP A 449 16.49 -30.31 10.08
CA ASP A 449 16.66 -31.76 9.87
C ASP A 449 15.84 -32.62 10.85
N GLN A 450 15.61 -32.15 12.07
CA GLN A 450 15.03 -32.93 13.17
C GLN A 450 13.79 -32.24 13.75
N PRO A 451 12.57 -32.66 13.36
CA PRO A 451 11.32 -32.06 13.83
C PRO A 451 11.18 -32.06 15.37
N ASP A 452 11.63 -33.11 16.04
CA ASP A 452 11.61 -33.19 17.50
C ASP A 452 12.57 -32.18 18.16
N TYR A 453 13.73 -31.92 17.55
CA TYR A 453 14.66 -30.91 18.03
C TYR A 453 14.08 -29.51 17.84
N LYS A 454 13.47 -29.23 16.69
CA LYS A 454 12.76 -27.98 16.40
C LYS A 454 11.65 -27.70 17.41
N ARG A 455 10.84 -28.71 17.72
CA ARG A 455 9.78 -28.58 18.74
C ARG A 455 10.37 -28.27 20.12
N ARG A 456 11.41 -29.00 20.55
CA ARG A 456 12.10 -28.71 21.82
C ARG A 456 12.68 -27.29 21.85
N LEU A 457 13.27 -26.84 20.75
CA LEU A 457 13.88 -25.51 20.64
C LEU A 457 12.83 -24.39 20.75
N ARG A 458 11.60 -24.64 20.27
CA ARG A 458 10.44 -23.74 20.43
C ARG A 458 9.86 -23.76 21.85
N ASP A 459 9.78 -24.95 22.45
CA ASP A 459 9.14 -25.15 23.75
C ASP A 459 10.10 -24.78 24.93
N ASP A 460 11.38 -24.54 24.66
CA ASP A 460 12.40 -24.10 25.62
C ASP A 460 12.67 -22.59 25.51
N THR A 461 13.34 -22.00 26.50
CA THR A 461 13.67 -20.56 26.60
C THR A 461 14.79 -20.09 25.64
N ALA A 462 15.13 -20.89 24.62
CA ALA A 462 16.40 -20.78 23.91
C ALA A 462 16.50 -19.55 22.99
N TRP A 463 15.60 -19.41 22.01
CA TRP A 463 15.53 -18.28 21.06
C TRP A 463 14.48 -18.42 19.95
N LEU A 464 13.95 -19.63 19.72
CA LEU A 464 13.00 -19.90 18.66
C LEU A 464 11.58 -19.67 19.21
N ALA A 465 10.83 -18.71 18.65
CA ALA A 465 9.58 -18.19 19.20
C ALA A 465 9.74 -17.36 20.50
N GLY A 466 8.65 -17.14 21.23
CA GLY A 466 8.61 -16.28 22.42
C GLY A 466 9.19 -16.94 23.68
N THR A 467 9.62 -16.14 24.65
CA THR A 467 10.32 -16.57 25.88
C THR A 467 9.44 -16.51 27.14
N ALA A 468 8.15 -16.87 27.03
CA ALA A 468 7.14 -16.67 28.09
C ALA A 468 7.34 -17.56 29.32
#